data_AF-X0W3E0-F1
#
_entry.id   AF-X0W3E0-F1
#
_cell.length_a   1.000
_cell.length_b   1.000
_cell.length_c   1.000
_cell.angle_alpha   90.00
_cell.angle_beta   90.00
_cell.angle_gamma   90.00
#
_symmetry.space_group_name_H-M   'P 1'
#
loop_
_entity.id
_entity.type
_entity.pdbx_description
1 polymer ?
#
loop_
_entity_poly.entity_id
_entity_poly.type
_entity_poly.pdbx_seq_one_letter_code
_entity_poly.pdbx_strand_id
1 'polypeptide(L)'
;MPKRIDKELEEFRSLMEVPSTFEEGFRWSSLLGAVFIAMVMVPGAIYMGLLAGTQQIGLAAQWVTVILFIEVAKRAQRALGRSEIFVLYIMAAWAVAMPFHGLMWNQFFARSDAATAAGIAADLPAWFAPGTESASYEHRAFFHVDWLPVIGLVVFGSFFGQLSSMVLGYGLFRLTSDVEKLPFPMAPIGAQGIMAVAEDMEEQQTGPKAGRWRWR
;
A
#
# COMPACT_ATOMS: atom_id res chain seq x y z
N MET A 1 43.89 7.09 15.54
CA MET A 1 43.31 5.97 16.31
C MET A 1 42.50 5.11 15.36
N PRO A 2 42.66 3.78 15.35
CA PRO A 2 41.82 2.91 14.51
C PRO A 2 40.38 3.03 15.00
N LYS A 3 39.46 3.33 14.09
CA LYS A 3 38.03 3.41 14.40
C LYS A 3 37.60 2.02 14.90
N ARG A 4 37.21 1.91 16.17
CA ARG A 4 36.58 0.70 16.70
C ARG A 4 35.30 0.51 15.90
N ILE A 5 35.29 -0.48 15.01
CA ILE A 5 34.09 -0.83 14.26
C ILE A 5 33.16 -1.52 15.26
N ASP A 6 31.97 -0.96 15.41
CA ASP A 6 30.96 -1.49 16.31
C ASP A 6 30.33 -2.73 15.67
N LYS A 7 30.42 -3.87 16.35
CA LYS A 7 29.98 -5.17 15.81
C LYS A 7 28.49 -5.20 15.52
N GLU A 8 27.69 -4.50 16.33
CA GLU A 8 26.24 -4.39 16.10
C GLU A 8 25.94 -3.67 14.79
N LEU A 9 26.71 -2.63 14.45
CA LEU A 9 26.53 -1.89 13.20
C LEU A 9 26.91 -2.71 11.96
N GLU A 10 27.87 -3.64 12.08
CA GLU A 10 28.21 -4.57 11.00
C GLU A 10 27.11 -5.62 10.80
N GLU A 11 26.52 -6.13 11.88
CA GLU A 11 25.38 -7.06 11.81
C GLU A 11 24.22 -6.43 11.01
N PHE A 12 23.84 -5.19 11.34
CA PHE A 12 22.81 -4.45 10.59
C PHE A 12 23.15 -4.21 9.12
N ARG A 13 24.44 -4.06 8.77
CA ARG A 13 24.88 -3.91 7.37
C ARG A 13 24.81 -5.22 6.60
N SER A 14 25.03 -6.34 7.28
CA SER A 14 25.01 -7.68 6.69
C SER A 14 23.61 -8.31 6.58
N LEU A 15 22.56 -7.66 7.11
CA LEU A 15 21.20 -8.20 7.06
C LEU A 15 20.67 -8.47 5.63
N MET A 16 21.15 -7.72 4.64
CA MET A 16 20.77 -7.92 3.25
C MET A 16 21.95 -7.59 2.33
N GLU A 17 22.45 -8.60 1.65
CA GLU A 17 23.46 -8.43 0.61
C GLU A 17 22.81 -8.03 -0.71
N VAL A 18 23.51 -7.19 -1.47
CA VAL A 18 23.04 -6.77 -2.80
C VAL A 18 23.12 -7.98 -3.73
N PRO A 19 22.02 -8.38 -4.39
CA PRO A 19 22.05 -9.50 -5.32
C PRO A 19 22.94 -9.18 -6.53
N SER A 20 23.59 -10.20 -7.08
CA SER A 20 24.47 -10.07 -8.25
C SER A 20 23.69 -9.80 -9.55
N THR A 21 22.41 -10.15 -9.59
CA THR A 21 21.52 -9.96 -10.75
C THR A 21 20.16 -9.41 -10.33
N PHE A 22 19.60 -8.54 -11.16
CA PHE A 22 18.24 -8.03 -11.00
C PHE A 22 17.35 -8.62 -12.10
N GLU A 23 16.21 -9.16 -11.72
CA GLU A 23 15.23 -9.71 -12.66
C GLU A 23 14.04 -8.76 -12.87
N GLU A 24 13.53 -8.72 -14.10
CA GLU A 24 12.37 -7.92 -14.46
C GLU A 24 11.08 -8.48 -13.84
N GLY A 25 10.44 -7.67 -13.00
CA GLY A 25 9.18 -7.97 -12.31
C GLY A 25 7.93 -7.43 -13.02
N PHE A 26 8.07 -6.49 -13.95
CA PHE A 26 6.95 -5.95 -14.72
C PHE A 26 6.62 -6.87 -15.90
N ARG A 27 5.78 -7.87 -15.62
CA ARG A 27 5.32 -8.87 -16.60
C ARG A 27 3.80 -8.84 -16.75
N TRP A 28 3.29 -9.59 -17.72
CA TRP A 28 1.84 -9.75 -17.93
C TRP A 28 1.08 -10.31 -16.72
N SER A 29 1.71 -11.17 -15.92
CA SER A 29 1.18 -11.62 -14.63
C SER A 29 0.98 -10.44 -13.67
N SER A 30 2.00 -9.59 -13.55
CA SER A 30 2.00 -8.42 -12.67
C SER A 30 0.95 -7.39 -13.11
N LEU A 31 0.77 -7.18 -14.43
CA LEU A 31 -0.32 -6.33 -14.92
C LEU A 31 -1.69 -6.89 -14.54
N LEU A 32 -1.93 -8.17 -14.82
CA LEU A 32 -3.22 -8.80 -14.48
C LEU A 32 -3.52 -8.70 -12.98
N GLY A 33 -2.50 -8.85 -12.14
CA GLY A 33 -2.63 -8.64 -10.70
C GLY A 33 -2.90 -7.19 -10.33
N ALA A 34 -2.25 -6.22 -10.97
CA ALA A 34 -2.56 -4.80 -10.77
C ALA A 34 -4.01 -4.46 -11.15
N VAL A 35 -4.53 -5.01 -12.26
CA VAL A 35 -5.93 -4.83 -12.66
C VAL A 35 -6.88 -5.47 -11.64
N PHE A 36 -6.56 -6.67 -11.15
CA PHE A 36 -7.33 -7.32 -10.09
C PHE A 36 -7.36 -6.48 -8.80
N ILE A 37 -6.21 -5.94 -8.39
CA ILE A 37 -6.11 -5.03 -7.24
C ILE A 37 -7.03 -3.83 -7.43
N ALA A 38 -6.96 -3.17 -8.59
CA ALA A 38 -7.73 -1.96 -8.87
C ALA A 38 -9.24 -2.22 -8.94
N MET A 39 -9.67 -3.34 -9.54
CA MET A 39 -11.09 -3.62 -9.81
C MET A 39 -11.79 -4.37 -8.68
N VAL A 40 -11.07 -5.15 -7.87
CA VAL A 40 -11.65 -6.01 -6.83
C VAL A 40 -11.22 -5.56 -5.45
N MET A 41 -9.91 -5.42 -5.22
CA MET A 41 -9.39 -5.20 -3.87
C MET A 41 -9.61 -3.77 -3.39
N VAL A 42 -9.39 -2.75 -4.21
CA VAL A 42 -9.64 -1.35 -3.83
C VAL A 42 -11.12 -1.12 -3.51
N PRO A 43 -12.09 -1.51 -4.36
CA PRO A 43 -13.51 -1.38 -4.02
C PRO A 43 -13.92 -2.20 -2.80
N GLY A 44 -13.37 -3.41 -2.65
CA GLY A 44 -13.59 -4.24 -1.47
C GLY A 44 -13.07 -3.58 -0.19
N ALA A 45 -11.89 -2.98 -0.23
CA ALA A 45 -11.31 -2.24 0.90
C ALA A 45 -12.13 -1.00 1.26
N ILE A 46 -12.60 -0.24 0.27
CA ILE A 46 -13.51 0.90 0.47
C ILE A 46 -14.79 0.42 1.16
N TYR A 47 -15.44 -0.62 0.63
CA TYR A 47 -16.67 -1.17 1.21
C TYR A 47 -16.48 -1.62 2.66
N MET A 48 -15.42 -2.39 2.91
CA MET A 48 -15.10 -2.86 4.27
C MET A 48 -14.77 -1.71 5.21
N GLY A 49 -14.09 -0.66 4.72
CA GLY A 49 -13.83 0.55 5.49
C GLY A 49 -15.10 1.33 5.85
N LEU A 50 -16.10 1.35 4.96
CA LEU A 50 -17.40 1.96 5.25
C LEU A 50 -18.24 1.12 6.23
N LEU A 51 -18.16 -0.21 6.14
CA LEU A 51 -18.94 -1.14 6.97
C LEU A 51 -18.37 -1.33 8.38
N ALA A 52 -17.07 -1.58 8.49
CA ALA A 52 -16.40 -1.94 9.74
C ALA A 52 -15.59 -0.78 10.35
N GLY A 53 -15.53 0.37 9.67
CA GLY A 53 -14.75 1.54 10.08
C GLY A 53 -13.35 1.59 9.46
N THR A 54 -12.79 2.79 9.44
CA THR A 54 -11.60 3.16 8.63
C THR A 54 -10.26 2.72 9.21
N GLN A 55 -10.21 2.19 10.44
CA GLN A 55 -8.95 2.12 11.20
C GLN A 55 -8.16 0.80 11.11
N GLN A 56 -8.71 -0.33 10.62
CA GLN A 56 -8.09 -1.65 10.89
C GLN A 56 -7.88 -2.60 9.70
N ILE A 57 -8.40 -2.30 8.51
CA ILE A 57 -8.41 -3.30 7.42
C ILE A 57 -7.28 -3.09 6.40
N GLY A 58 -6.74 -1.88 6.26
CA GLY A 58 -5.83 -1.51 5.15
C GLY A 58 -4.52 -2.32 5.07
N LEU A 59 -3.79 -2.45 6.18
CA LEU A 59 -2.48 -3.15 6.17
C LEU A 59 -2.63 -4.67 6.03
N ALA A 60 -3.65 -5.27 6.64
CA ALA A 60 -3.94 -6.69 6.50
C ALA A 60 -4.45 -7.01 5.08
N ALA A 61 -5.27 -6.14 4.51
CA ALA A 61 -5.80 -6.31 3.15
C ALA A 61 -4.68 -6.40 2.10
N GLN A 62 -3.59 -5.65 2.27
CA GLN A 62 -2.43 -5.71 1.37
C GLN A 62 -1.83 -7.12 1.33
N TRP A 63 -1.55 -7.72 2.48
CA TRP A 63 -0.98 -9.07 2.56
C TRP A 63 -1.94 -10.14 2.05
N VAL A 64 -3.23 -10.04 2.43
CA VAL A 64 -4.27 -10.96 1.94
C VAL A 64 -4.39 -10.90 0.42
N THR A 65 -4.26 -9.73 -0.18
CA THR A 65 -4.27 -9.55 -1.64
C THR A 65 -3.15 -10.32 -2.31
N VAL A 66 -1.93 -10.17 -1.82
CA VAL A 66 -0.75 -10.84 -2.37
C VAL A 66 -0.92 -12.36 -2.26
N ILE A 67 -1.37 -12.85 -1.10
CA ILE A 67 -1.61 -14.28 -0.86
C ILE A 67 -2.67 -14.84 -1.81
N LEU A 68 -3.82 -14.16 -1.96
CA LEU A 68 -4.88 -14.60 -2.85
C LEU A 68 -4.41 -14.66 -4.32
N PHE A 69 -3.64 -13.67 -4.75
CA PHE A 69 -3.12 -13.66 -6.13
C PHE A 69 -2.14 -14.80 -6.38
N ILE A 70 -1.25 -15.06 -5.41
CA ILE A 70 -0.34 -16.21 -5.47
C ILE A 70 -1.13 -17.52 -5.53
N GLU A 71 -2.19 -17.68 -4.73
CA GLU A 71 -3.01 -18.90 -4.74
C GLU A 71 -3.75 -19.08 -6.08
N VAL A 72 -4.24 -18.00 -6.69
CA VAL A 72 -4.82 -18.02 -8.04
C VAL A 72 -3.79 -18.40 -9.08
N ALA A 73 -2.57 -17.83 -9.04
CA ALA A 73 -1.50 -18.16 -9.97
C ALA A 73 -1.09 -19.64 -9.85
N LYS A 74 -0.98 -20.15 -8.62
CA LYS A 74 -0.72 -21.57 -8.32
C LYS A 74 -1.81 -22.47 -8.89
N ARG A 75 -3.08 -22.10 -8.75
CA ARG A 75 -4.22 -22.83 -9.33
C ARG A 75 -4.21 -22.80 -10.86
N ALA A 76 -3.70 -21.73 -11.46
CA ALA A 76 -3.47 -21.60 -12.89
C ALA A 76 -2.19 -22.31 -13.39
N GLN A 77 -1.50 -23.07 -12.52
CA GLN A 77 -0.24 -23.75 -12.82
C GLN A 77 0.87 -22.80 -13.28
N ARG A 78 0.86 -21.55 -12.81
CA ARG A 78 1.87 -20.54 -13.10
C ARG A 78 2.69 -20.22 -11.86
N ALA A 79 4.01 -20.27 -12.00
CA ALA A 79 4.96 -19.77 -11.02
C ALA A 79 5.09 -18.24 -11.15
N LEU A 80 5.05 -17.52 -10.03
CA LEU A 80 5.39 -16.09 -9.98
C LEU A 80 6.81 -15.94 -9.44
N GLY A 81 7.65 -15.17 -10.13
CA GLY A 81 8.99 -14.84 -9.67
C GLY A 81 8.97 -13.88 -8.48
N ARG A 82 10.07 -13.83 -7.72
CA ARG A 82 10.21 -12.92 -6.55
C ARG A 82 10.00 -11.45 -6.92
N SER A 83 10.52 -11.05 -8.07
CA SER A 83 10.34 -9.70 -8.62
C SER A 83 8.88 -9.38 -8.97
N GLU A 84 8.11 -10.33 -9.49
CA GLU A 84 6.68 -10.16 -9.78
C GLU A 84 5.87 -10.00 -8.49
N ILE A 85 6.15 -10.83 -7.48
CA ILE A 85 5.50 -10.75 -6.16
C ILE A 85 5.79 -9.40 -5.50
N PHE A 86 7.04 -8.93 -5.58
CA PHE A 86 7.42 -7.62 -5.07
C PHE A 86 6.66 -6.49 -5.76
N VAL A 87 6.57 -6.51 -7.09
CA VAL A 87 5.79 -5.52 -7.86
C VAL A 87 4.33 -5.53 -7.42
N LEU A 88 3.72 -6.71 -7.30
CA LEU A 88 2.32 -6.84 -6.86
C LEU A 88 2.11 -6.31 -5.44
N TYR A 89 3.03 -6.59 -4.52
CA TYR A 89 2.99 -6.10 -3.15
C TYR A 89 3.03 -4.57 -3.10
N ILE A 90 3.94 -3.94 -3.84
CA ILE A 90 4.04 -2.49 -3.91
C ILE A 90 2.79 -1.90 -4.57
N MET A 91 2.32 -2.47 -5.69
CA MET A 91 1.10 -2.00 -6.34
C MET A 91 -0.12 -2.06 -5.41
N ALA A 92 -0.25 -3.12 -4.60
CA ALA A 92 -1.30 -3.23 -3.59
C ALA A 92 -1.17 -2.15 -2.51
N ALA A 93 0.05 -1.88 -2.03
CA ALA A 93 0.32 -0.82 -1.06
C ALA A 93 -0.15 0.55 -1.58
N TRP A 94 0.25 0.88 -2.82
CA TRP A 94 -0.06 2.15 -3.46
C TRP A 94 -1.56 2.29 -3.73
N ALA A 95 -2.21 1.20 -4.14
CA ALA A 95 -3.64 1.19 -4.40
C ALA A 95 -4.46 1.51 -3.14
N VAL A 96 -4.05 1.03 -1.97
CA VAL A 96 -4.69 1.34 -0.69
C VAL A 96 -4.33 2.75 -0.20
N ALA A 97 -3.11 3.21 -0.47
CA ALA A 97 -2.63 4.53 -0.08
C ALA A 97 -3.14 5.68 -0.97
N MET A 98 -4.04 5.40 -1.93
CA MET A 98 -4.61 6.43 -2.81
C MET A 98 -5.31 7.53 -1.98
N PRO A 99 -4.98 8.80 -2.20
CA PRO A 99 -5.43 9.91 -1.35
C PRO A 99 -6.93 10.20 -1.51
N PHE A 100 -7.58 9.60 -2.52
CA PHE A 100 -9.01 9.75 -2.81
C PHE A 100 -9.90 8.73 -2.08
N HIS A 101 -9.33 7.74 -1.38
CA HIS A 101 -10.08 6.71 -0.66
C HIS A 101 -11.10 7.30 0.34
N GLY A 102 -10.77 8.41 0.98
CA GLY A 102 -11.63 9.06 1.98
C GLY A 102 -12.84 9.81 1.40
N LEU A 103 -12.86 10.13 0.10
CA LEU A 103 -13.94 10.96 -0.48
C LEU A 103 -15.31 10.30 -0.36
N MET A 104 -15.36 8.99 -0.51
CA MET A 104 -16.61 8.23 -0.39
C MET A 104 -17.17 8.30 1.04
N TRP A 105 -16.29 8.25 2.05
CA TRP A 105 -16.67 8.44 3.45
C TRP A 105 -17.16 9.86 3.71
N ASN A 106 -16.47 10.88 3.20
CA ASN A 106 -16.88 12.28 3.37
C ASN A 106 -18.28 12.52 2.79
N GLN A 107 -18.54 12.00 1.58
CA GLN A 107 -19.86 12.04 0.96
C GLN A 107 -20.92 11.32 1.81
N PHE A 108 -20.62 10.12 2.31
CA PHE A 108 -21.52 9.37 3.17
C PHE A 108 -21.84 10.14 4.46
N PHE A 109 -20.81 10.65 5.13
CA PHE A 109 -20.94 11.39 6.39
C PHE A 109 -21.77 12.66 6.21
N ALA A 110 -21.47 13.47 5.19
CA ALA A 110 -22.17 14.72 4.91
C ALA A 110 -23.66 14.54 4.66
N ARG A 111 -24.09 13.37 4.17
CA ARG A 111 -25.48 13.03 3.89
C ARG A 111 -26.11 12.07 4.89
N SER A 112 -25.40 11.72 5.96
CA SER A 112 -25.91 10.77 6.95
C SER A 112 -27.01 11.39 7.81
N ASP A 113 -27.98 10.58 8.22
CA ASP A 113 -29.04 11.01 9.12
C ASP A 113 -28.47 11.49 10.45
N ALA A 114 -27.37 10.87 10.92
CA ALA A 114 -26.67 11.28 12.13
C ALA A 114 -26.09 12.70 12.03
N ALA A 115 -25.41 13.03 10.92
CA ALA A 115 -24.86 14.37 10.71
C ALA A 115 -25.96 15.42 10.53
N THR A 116 -27.08 15.04 9.89
CA THR A 116 -28.23 15.92 9.68
C THR A 116 -28.98 16.18 10.99
N ALA A 117 -29.24 15.14 11.79
CA ALA A 117 -29.89 15.26 13.10
C ALA A 117 -29.04 16.06 14.11
N ALA A 118 -27.72 15.96 14.00
CA ALA A 118 -26.79 16.77 14.80
C ALA A 118 -26.67 18.23 14.34
N GLY A 119 -27.29 18.61 13.21
CA GLY A 119 -27.18 19.93 12.60
C GLY A 119 -25.84 20.22 11.92
N ILE A 120 -24.89 19.28 11.95
CA ILE A 120 -23.53 19.46 11.44
C ILE A 120 -23.50 19.42 9.91
N ALA A 121 -24.41 18.67 9.27
CA ALA A 121 -24.42 18.47 7.82
C ALA A 121 -24.49 19.78 7.01
N ALA A 122 -25.20 20.79 7.50
CA ALA A 122 -25.34 22.09 6.84
C ALA A 122 -24.10 22.99 7.01
N ASP A 123 -23.36 22.81 8.10
CA ASP A 123 -22.19 23.61 8.45
C ASP A 123 -20.88 23.04 7.86
N LEU A 124 -20.97 21.90 7.16
CA LEU A 124 -19.79 21.30 6.54
C LEU A 124 -19.24 22.19 5.42
N PRO A 125 -17.94 22.48 5.44
CA PRO A 125 -17.34 23.34 4.43
C PRO A 125 -17.24 22.64 3.07
N ALA A 126 -17.33 23.42 2.00
CA ALA A 126 -17.28 22.91 0.62
C ALA A 126 -15.97 22.17 0.26
N TRP A 127 -14.88 22.37 1.02
CA TRP A 127 -13.62 21.65 0.83
C TRP A 127 -13.60 20.27 1.50
N PHE A 128 -14.57 19.94 2.36
CA PHE A 128 -14.73 18.61 2.96
C PHE A 128 -15.57 17.69 2.08
N ALA A 129 -16.74 18.18 1.65
CA ALA A 129 -17.67 17.52 0.73
C ALA A 129 -18.56 18.59 0.03
N PRO A 130 -19.12 18.31 -1.17
CA PRO A 130 -20.16 19.15 -1.75
C PRO A 130 -21.38 19.27 -0.82
N GLY A 131 -22.10 20.40 -0.90
CA GLY A 131 -23.34 20.60 -0.13
C GLY A 131 -24.36 19.49 -0.39
N THR A 132 -25.21 19.17 0.60
CA THR A 132 -26.13 18.02 0.60
C THR A 132 -27.07 17.96 -0.61
N GLU A 133 -27.43 19.11 -1.18
CA GLU A 133 -28.31 19.26 -2.36
C GLU A 133 -27.55 19.37 -3.70
N SER A 134 -26.24 19.16 -3.71
CA SER A 134 -25.43 19.23 -4.94
C SER A 134 -25.85 18.17 -5.96
N ALA A 135 -26.00 18.59 -7.22
CA ALA A 135 -26.27 17.72 -8.36
C ALA A 135 -25.15 16.68 -8.61
N SER A 136 -23.94 16.91 -8.07
CA SER A 136 -22.81 15.98 -8.19
C SER A 136 -23.14 14.58 -7.65
N TYR A 137 -24.04 14.49 -6.68
CA TYR A 137 -24.41 13.21 -6.07
C TYR A 137 -25.30 12.35 -6.95
N GLU A 138 -26.03 12.92 -7.90
CA GLU A 138 -26.87 12.18 -8.83
C GLU A 138 -26.03 11.39 -9.84
N HIS A 139 -24.91 11.99 -10.27
CA HIS A 139 -24.01 11.39 -11.24
C HIS A 139 -23.18 10.23 -10.70
N ARG A 140 -23.17 10.00 -9.37
CA ARG A 140 -22.38 8.96 -8.68
C ARG A 140 -20.91 8.93 -9.10
N ALA A 141 -20.37 10.10 -9.44
CA ALA A 141 -19.02 10.28 -9.92
C ALA A 141 -18.42 11.53 -9.27
N PHE A 142 -17.11 11.50 -9.02
CA PHE A 142 -16.37 12.65 -8.49
C PHE A 142 -16.00 13.67 -9.59
N PHE A 143 -16.36 13.39 -10.84
CA PHE A 143 -16.11 14.27 -11.99
C PHE A 143 -17.20 15.35 -12.11
N HIS A 144 -17.25 16.26 -11.13
CA HIS A 144 -18.16 17.39 -11.12
C HIS A 144 -17.47 18.64 -10.56
N VAL A 145 -17.90 19.82 -10.99
CA VAL A 145 -17.29 21.11 -10.59
C VAL A 145 -17.37 21.31 -9.07
N ASP A 146 -18.46 20.89 -8.45
CA ASP A 146 -18.67 20.97 -6.99
C ASP A 146 -17.62 20.18 -6.18
N TRP A 147 -16.95 19.19 -6.78
CA TRP A 147 -15.87 18.43 -6.13
C TRP A 147 -14.50 19.10 -6.24
N LEU A 148 -14.36 20.15 -7.07
CA LEU A 148 -13.07 20.83 -7.27
C LEU A 148 -12.42 21.35 -5.98
N PRO A 149 -13.15 21.95 -5.01
CA PRO A 149 -12.54 22.39 -3.76
C PRO A 149 -11.95 21.22 -2.96
N VAL A 150 -12.68 20.10 -2.89
CA VAL A 150 -12.25 18.89 -2.17
C VAL A 150 -11.06 18.24 -2.86
N ILE A 151 -11.15 18.02 -4.17
CA ILE A 151 -10.07 17.45 -4.98
C ILE A 151 -8.82 18.34 -4.91
N GLY A 152 -9.00 19.65 -5.02
CA GLY A 152 -7.93 20.63 -4.89
C GLY A 152 -7.21 20.52 -3.55
N LEU A 153 -7.95 20.41 -2.44
CA LEU A 153 -7.36 20.23 -1.11
C LEU A 153 -6.64 18.88 -0.97
N VAL A 154 -7.21 17.80 -1.51
CA VAL A 154 -6.57 16.47 -1.49
C VAL A 154 -5.27 16.49 -2.28
N VAL A 155 -5.26 17.06 -3.49
CA VAL A 155 -4.06 17.16 -4.33
C VAL A 155 -3.02 18.06 -3.66
N PHE A 156 -3.44 19.19 -3.13
CA PHE A 156 -2.57 20.11 -2.39
C PHE A 156 -1.93 19.41 -1.18
N GLY A 157 -2.74 18.80 -0.31
CA GLY A 157 -2.26 18.08 0.86
C GLY A 157 -1.34 16.92 0.49
N SER A 158 -1.66 16.17 -0.56
CA SER A 158 -0.82 15.06 -1.05
C SER A 158 0.51 15.56 -1.58
N PHE A 159 0.51 16.63 -2.36
CA PHE A 159 1.73 17.22 -2.94
C PHE A 159 2.66 17.76 -1.85
N PHE A 160 2.13 18.57 -0.92
CA PHE A 160 2.91 19.11 0.18
C PHE A 160 3.33 18.05 1.19
N GLY A 161 2.49 17.04 1.42
CA GLY A 161 2.83 15.87 2.22
C GLY A 161 4.00 15.09 1.62
N GLN A 162 3.99 14.86 0.31
CA GLN A 162 5.09 14.21 -0.39
C GLN A 162 6.36 15.06 -0.34
N LEU A 163 6.25 16.37 -0.56
CA LEU A 163 7.38 17.30 -0.48
C LEU A 163 8.00 17.29 0.92
N SER A 164 7.17 17.39 1.96
CA SER A 164 7.59 17.32 3.36
C SER A 164 8.27 16.00 3.68
N SER A 165 7.67 14.88 3.27
CA SER A 165 8.23 13.53 3.44
C SER A 165 9.58 13.38 2.72
N MET A 166 9.71 13.90 1.50
CA MET A 166 10.97 13.88 0.76
C MET A 166 12.04 14.74 1.43
N VAL A 167 11.71 15.97 1.86
CA VAL A 167 12.67 16.88 2.51
C VAL A 167 13.13 16.33 3.86
N LEU A 168 12.19 15.90 4.71
CA LEU A 168 12.51 15.33 6.02
C LEU A 168 13.22 13.98 5.87
N GLY A 169 12.75 13.10 4.99
CA GLY A 169 13.36 11.81 4.73
C GLY A 169 14.79 11.94 4.20
N TYR A 170 15.01 12.83 3.23
CA TYR A 170 16.35 13.11 2.70
C TYR A 170 17.25 13.81 3.73
N GLY A 171 16.70 14.77 4.49
CA GLY A 171 17.43 15.46 5.54
C GLY A 171 17.89 14.51 6.64
N LEU A 172 17.00 13.62 7.09
CA LEU A 172 17.30 12.59 8.08
C LEU A 172 18.28 11.56 7.54
N PHE A 173 18.16 11.16 6.27
CA PHE A 173 19.13 10.31 5.59
C PHE A 173 20.52 10.94 5.56
N ARG A 174 20.64 12.22 5.15
CA ARG A 174 21.91 12.95 5.15
C ARG A 174 22.53 13.01 6.54
N LEU A 175 21.73 13.29 7.56
CA LEU A 175 22.21 13.37 8.94
C LEU A 175 22.72 12.00 9.44
N THR A 176 21.87 10.97 9.34
CA THR A 176 22.18 9.63 9.88
C THR A 176 23.26 8.91 9.06
N SER A 177 23.28 9.07 7.74
CA SER A 177 24.21 8.39 6.85
C SER A 177 25.52 9.15 6.64
N ASP A 178 25.49 10.44 6.28
CA ASP A 178 26.72 11.18 5.95
C ASP A 178 27.47 11.63 7.22
N VAL A 179 26.73 12.12 8.23
CA VAL A 179 27.32 12.67 9.47
C VAL A 179 27.57 11.55 10.48
N GLU A 180 26.53 10.79 10.83
CA GLU A 180 26.61 9.77 11.89
C GLU A 180 27.15 8.42 11.40
N LYS A 181 27.13 8.16 10.08
CA LYS A 181 27.61 6.91 9.45
C LYS A 181 26.92 5.66 9.99
N LEU A 182 25.66 5.80 10.41
CA LEU A 182 24.82 4.71 10.87
C LEU A 182 24.34 3.86 9.69
N PRO A 183 24.18 2.53 9.89
CA PRO A 183 23.49 1.68 8.93
C PRO A 183 22.04 2.12 8.80
N PHE A 184 21.49 2.05 7.60
CA PHE A 184 20.15 2.55 7.32
C PHE A 184 19.12 1.70 8.08
N PRO A 185 18.40 2.27 9.06
CA PRO A 185 17.52 1.49 9.91
C PRO A 185 16.26 1.16 9.11
N MET A 186 15.83 -0.10 9.10
CA MET A 186 14.52 -0.59 8.62
C MET A 186 14.36 -0.98 7.14
N ALA A 187 15.15 -0.47 6.19
CA ALA A 187 14.99 -0.89 4.78
C ALA A 187 15.19 -2.41 4.56
N PRO A 188 16.20 -3.07 5.19
CA PRO A 188 16.38 -4.51 5.07
C PRO A 188 15.22 -5.32 5.64
N ILE A 189 14.61 -4.86 6.74
CA ILE A 189 13.56 -5.60 7.46
C ILE A 189 12.28 -5.73 6.61
N GLY A 190 11.86 -4.62 5.98
CA GLY A 190 10.68 -4.63 5.11
C GLY A 190 10.88 -5.51 3.86
N ALA A 191 12.08 -5.45 3.28
CA ALA A 191 12.42 -6.26 2.11
C ALA A 191 12.57 -7.75 2.46
N GLN A 192 13.15 -8.10 3.61
CA GLN A 192 13.22 -9.48 4.11
C GLN A 192 11.83 -10.11 4.26
N GLY A 193 10.83 -9.36 4.73
CA GLY A 193 9.46 -9.87 4.84
C GLY A 193 8.86 -10.28 3.49
N ILE A 194 9.06 -9.47 2.45
CA ILE A 194 8.57 -9.77 1.10
C ILE A 194 9.38 -10.92 0.48
N MET A 195 10.70 -10.93 0.68
CA MET A 195 11.57 -12.00 0.19
C MET A 195 11.25 -13.34 0.85
N ALA A 196 11.00 -13.38 2.16
CA ALA A 196 10.62 -14.61 2.87
C ALA A 196 9.31 -15.21 2.33
N VAL A 197 8.30 -14.37 2.05
CA VAL A 197 7.05 -14.81 1.41
C VAL A 197 7.31 -15.33 0.01
N ALA A 198 8.22 -14.70 -0.74
CA ALA A 198 8.55 -15.14 -2.08
C ALA A 198 9.41 -16.43 -2.11
N GLU A 199 10.28 -16.63 -1.12
CA GLU A 199 11.18 -17.78 -0.96
C GLU A 199 10.43 -19.04 -0.50
N ASP A 200 9.54 -18.95 0.49
CA ASP A 200 8.67 -20.07 0.90
C ASP A 200 7.84 -20.58 -0.29
N MET A 201 7.46 -19.68 -1.19
CA MET A 201 6.74 -20.05 -2.42
C MET A 201 7.64 -20.70 -3.48
N GLU A 202 8.89 -20.27 -3.61
CA GLU A 202 9.88 -20.91 -4.50
C GLU A 202 10.21 -22.32 -4.00
N GLU A 203 10.41 -22.51 -2.69
CA GLU A 203 10.61 -23.82 -2.05
C GLU A 203 9.41 -24.75 -2.23
N GLN A 204 8.17 -24.25 -2.11
CA GLN A 204 6.96 -25.05 -2.36
C GLN A 204 6.81 -25.47 -3.83
N GLN A 205 7.38 -24.73 -4.77
CA GLN A 205 7.30 -25.01 -6.21
C GLN A 205 8.46 -25.86 -6.73
N THR A 206 9.67 -25.65 -6.21
CA THR A 206 10.92 -26.28 -6.70
C THR A 206 11.49 -27.33 -5.74
N GLY A 207 11.09 -27.32 -4.48
CA GLY A 207 11.54 -28.28 -3.47
C GLY A 207 11.17 -29.72 -3.84
N PRO A 208 11.96 -30.71 -3.37
CA PRO A 208 11.68 -32.11 -3.66
C PRO A 208 10.25 -32.46 -3.20
N LYS A 209 9.46 -33.06 -4.11
CA LYS A 209 8.10 -33.61 -3.87
C LYS A 209 8.03 -34.69 -2.77
N ALA A 210 9.07 -34.84 -1.95
CA ALA A 210 9.26 -35.89 -0.95
C ALA A 210 8.59 -35.59 0.40
N GLY A 211 8.06 -34.37 0.62
CA GLY A 211 7.51 -33.96 1.91
C GLY A 211 6.05 -33.51 1.90
N ARG A 212 5.29 -33.71 0.81
CA ARG A 212 3.86 -33.36 0.80
C ARG A 212 3.15 -34.32 1.75
N TRP A 213 2.84 -33.87 2.97
CA TRP A 213 2.07 -34.64 3.94
C TRP A 213 0.76 -35.09 3.29
N ARG A 214 0.72 -36.37 2.90
CA ARG A 214 -0.47 -37.01 2.36
C ARG A 214 -1.14 -37.67 3.54
N TRP A 215 -2.22 -37.06 4.03
CA TRP A 215 -3.16 -37.78 4.87
C TRP A 215 -3.61 -39.02 4.09
N ARG A 216 -3.28 -40.19 4.64
CA ARG A 216 -3.96 -41.45 4.39
C ARG A 216 -4.80 -41.75 5.61
#